data_AF-A0A7J9Z1N2-F1
#
_entry.id   AF-A0A7J9Z1N2-F1
#
_cell.length_a   1.000
_cell.length_b   1.000
_cell.length_c   1.000
_cell.angle_alpha   90.00
_cell.angle_beta   90.00
_cell.angle_gamma   90.00
#
_symmetry.space_group_name_H-M   'P 1'
#
loop_
_entity.id
_entity.type
_entity.pdbx_description
1 polymer ?
#
loop_
_entity_poly.entity_id
_entity_poly.type
_entity_poly.pdbx_seq_one_letter_code
_entity_poly.pdbx_strand_id
1 'polypeptide(L)'
;MASRKEQKAAARERLRQEMEKRKRRSRRNRIIGVTAGVLVLVLGAVTIGIVVQNQREQDARADRAVPAGVIDDVAIPVGEKDAPVTLKVYEDFRCPACKQFEEAYNTTITKLVEQGKLRVEYHVATIIDANVPNTSGSKVAGNAAACAQDAGKFRQFHDVLFKNQPPEDQDLFTNDQMMTLAKDVDGLADDSNFERCVQDQQYVNWLKKVQSEFDTRFQGRVATPSLVLDDEVMMGGQQQGIAPPMASPEAFEKTVNDRASGGNGKKPSSDATPSGEGEEGSGSPSGAATSSGKS
;
A
#
# COMPACT_ATOMS: atom_id res chain seq x y z
N MET A 1 1.35 -48.00 85.92
CA MET A 1 2.09 -48.24 84.65
C MET A 1 1.10 -48.79 83.64
N ALA A 2 0.87 -48.08 82.52
CA ALA A 2 -0.09 -48.54 81.50
C ALA A 2 0.30 -49.91 80.94
N SER A 3 -0.68 -50.79 80.69
CA SER A 3 -0.44 -52.12 80.16
C SER A 3 0.21 -52.04 78.77
N ARG A 4 1.09 -52.98 78.42
CA ARG A 4 1.67 -53.12 77.06
C ARG A 4 0.60 -53.11 75.96
N LYS A 5 -0.64 -53.50 76.28
CA LYS A 5 -1.79 -53.49 75.37
C LYS A 5 -2.33 -52.08 75.10
N GLU A 6 -2.39 -51.23 76.13
CA GLU A 6 -2.85 -49.83 76.03
C GLU A 6 -1.82 -48.94 75.32
N GLN A 7 -0.53 -49.15 75.60
CA GLN A 7 0.55 -48.44 74.89
C GLN A 7 0.56 -48.75 73.39
N LYS A 8 0.28 -50.01 73.00
CA LYS A 8 0.14 -50.42 71.59
C LYS A 8 -1.11 -49.85 70.93
N ALA A 9 -2.23 -49.75 71.65
CA ALA A 9 -3.46 -49.14 71.13
C ALA A 9 -3.29 -47.63 70.87
N ALA A 10 -2.72 -46.90 71.83
CA ALA A 10 -2.44 -45.47 71.69
C ALA A 10 -1.42 -45.17 70.58
N ALA A 11 -0.40 -46.01 70.39
CA ALA A 11 0.56 -45.87 69.29
C ALA A 11 -0.11 -46.06 67.91
N ARG A 12 -1.03 -47.03 67.78
CA ARG A 12 -1.79 -47.26 66.54
C ARG A 12 -2.74 -46.12 66.23
N GLU A 13 -3.36 -45.54 67.24
CA GLU A 13 -4.28 -44.40 67.08
C GLU A 13 -3.53 -43.11 66.67
N ARG A 14 -2.37 -42.84 67.29
CA ARG A 14 -1.48 -41.74 66.88
C ARG A 14 -1.01 -41.90 65.44
N LEU A 15 -0.61 -43.11 65.03
CA LEU A 15 -0.25 -43.40 63.64
C LEU A 15 -1.42 -43.17 62.67
N ARG A 16 -2.65 -43.56 63.05
CA ARG A 16 -3.86 -43.29 62.23
C ARG A 16 -4.13 -41.79 62.10
N GLN A 17 -4.05 -41.03 63.20
CA GLN A 17 -4.25 -39.57 63.18
C GLN A 17 -3.16 -38.85 62.38
N GLU A 18 -1.90 -39.28 62.46
CA GLU A 18 -0.81 -38.74 61.65
C GLU A 18 -0.99 -39.05 60.16
N MET A 19 -1.40 -40.28 59.82
CA MET A 19 -1.68 -40.68 58.45
C MET A 19 -2.87 -39.92 57.86
N GLU A 20 -3.93 -39.66 58.64
CA GLU A 20 -5.03 -38.80 58.22
C GLU A 20 -4.61 -37.35 58.02
N LYS A 21 -3.79 -36.79 58.92
CA LYS A 21 -3.23 -35.44 58.77
C LYS A 21 -2.31 -35.35 57.54
N ARG A 22 -1.47 -36.35 57.28
CA ARG A 22 -0.62 -36.44 56.07
C ARG A 22 -1.46 -36.58 54.80
N LYS A 23 -2.52 -37.39 54.81
CA LYS A 23 -3.48 -37.52 53.69
C LYS A 23 -4.26 -36.22 53.44
N ARG A 24 -4.70 -35.51 54.48
CA ARG A 24 -5.36 -34.20 54.35
C ARG A 24 -4.42 -33.12 53.84
N ARG A 25 -3.16 -33.08 54.32
CA ARG A 25 -2.13 -32.15 53.83
C ARG A 25 -1.75 -32.42 52.37
N SER A 26 -1.54 -33.67 51.98
CA SER A 26 -1.23 -34.03 50.58
C SER A 26 -2.41 -33.75 49.63
N ARG A 27 -3.65 -34.07 50.03
CA ARG A 27 -4.85 -33.68 49.26
C ARG A 27 -4.97 -32.16 49.12
N ARG A 28 -4.78 -31.41 50.20
CA ARG A 28 -4.84 -29.95 50.17
C ARG A 28 -3.76 -29.35 49.29
N ASN A 29 -2.51 -29.80 49.40
CA ASN A 29 -1.41 -29.30 48.57
C ASN A 29 -1.60 -29.66 47.09
N ARG A 30 -2.13 -30.86 46.79
CA ARG A 30 -2.48 -31.26 45.42
C ARG A 30 -3.61 -30.40 44.85
N ILE A 31 -4.66 -30.15 45.64
CA ILE A 31 -5.77 -29.26 45.22
C ILE A 31 -5.21 -27.87 44.96
N ILE A 32 -4.47 -27.28 45.90
CA ILE A 32 -3.86 -25.94 45.74
C ILE A 32 -2.99 -25.89 44.48
N GLY A 33 -2.14 -26.88 44.24
CA GLY A 33 -1.28 -26.94 43.05
C GLY A 33 -2.08 -27.02 41.75
N VAL A 34 -3.15 -27.83 41.72
CA VAL A 34 -4.03 -27.94 40.55
C VAL A 34 -4.81 -26.64 40.34
N THR A 35 -5.40 -26.05 41.38
CA THR A 35 -6.17 -24.81 41.26
C THR A 35 -5.28 -23.63 40.83
N ALA A 36 -4.06 -23.53 41.37
CA ALA A 36 -3.09 -22.53 40.95
C ALA A 36 -2.66 -22.73 39.49
N GLY A 37 -2.40 -23.97 39.08
CA GLY A 37 -2.07 -24.30 37.69
C GLY A 37 -3.20 -23.94 36.72
N VAL A 38 -4.45 -24.26 37.06
CA VAL A 38 -5.62 -23.89 36.25
C VAL A 38 -5.79 -22.38 36.17
N LEU A 39 -5.60 -21.65 37.28
CA LEU A 39 -5.67 -20.19 37.29
C LEU A 39 -4.63 -19.57 36.34
N VAL A 40 -3.38 -20.03 36.39
CA VAL A 40 -2.31 -19.54 35.50
C VAL A 40 -2.65 -19.83 34.02
N LEU A 41 -3.16 -21.02 33.71
CA LEU A 41 -3.57 -21.37 32.35
C LEU A 41 -4.73 -20.50 31.85
N VAL A 42 -5.75 -20.28 32.68
CA VAL A 42 -6.89 -19.42 32.32
C VAL A 42 -6.44 -17.99 32.11
N LEU A 43 -5.61 -17.43 33.00
CA LEU A 43 -5.07 -16.08 32.84
C LEU A 43 -4.22 -15.96 31.56
N GLY A 44 -3.37 -16.95 31.27
CA GLY A 44 -2.59 -16.99 30.04
C GLY A 44 -3.48 -17.07 28.78
N ALA A 45 -4.53 -17.88 28.81
CA ALA A 45 -5.47 -17.97 27.69
C ALA A 45 -6.25 -16.67 27.48
N VAL A 46 -6.65 -15.99 28.56
CA VAL A 46 -7.35 -14.70 28.49
C VAL A 46 -6.42 -13.60 27.96
N THR A 47 -5.18 -13.51 28.43
CA THR A 47 -4.23 -12.50 27.92
C THR A 47 -3.91 -12.72 26.44
N ILE A 48 -3.68 -13.97 26.02
CA ILE A 48 -3.51 -14.33 24.61
C ILE A 48 -4.77 -13.96 23.82
N GLY A 49 -5.95 -14.28 24.34
CA GLY A 49 -7.23 -13.94 23.70
C GLY A 49 -7.41 -12.44 23.47
N ILE A 50 -7.09 -11.61 24.47
CA ILE A 50 -7.16 -10.14 24.37
C ILE A 50 -6.15 -9.62 23.33
N VAL A 51 -4.91 -10.11 23.36
CA VAL A 51 -3.87 -9.70 22.38
C VAL A 51 -4.28 -10.07 20.96
N VAL A 52 -4.77 -11.30 20.75
CA VAL A 52 -5.22 -11.77 19.43
C VAL A 52 -6.43 -10.99 18.94
N GLN A 53 -7.38 -10.66 19.82
CA GLN A 53 -8.56 -9.86 19.45
C GLN A 53 -8.15 -8.44 19.05
N ASN A 54 -7.27 -7.80 19.82
CA ASN A 54 -6.81 -6.45 19.53
C ASN A 54 -5.98 -6.39 18.23
N GLN A 55 -5.14 -7.40 17.97
CA GLN A 55 -4.41 -7.53 16.71
C GLN A 55 -5.37 -7.68 15.52
N ARG A 56 -6.39 -8.54 15.62
CA ARG A 56 -7.39 -8.69 14.54
C ARG A 56 -8.15 -7.41 14.22
N GLU A 57 -8.47 -6.61 15.24
CA GLU A 57 -9.12 -5.31 15.03
C GLU A 57 -8.16 -4.29 14.39
N GLN A 58 -6.87 -4.34 14.72
CA GLN A 58 -5.84 -3.52 14.07
C GLN A 58 -5.64 -3.93 12.61
N ASP A 59 -5.53 -5.23 12.33
CA ASP A 59 -5.40 -5.77 10.97
C ASP A 59 -6.59 -5.35 10.11
N ALA A 60 -7.81 -5.48 10.63
CA ALA A 60 -9.03 -5.08 9.92
C ALA A 60 -9.13 -3.56 9.68
N ARG A 61 -8.51 -2.73 10.53
CA ARG A 61 -8.39 -1.28 10.31
C ARG A 61 -7.32 -0.96 9.28
N ALA A 62 -6.16 -1.61 9.34
CA ALA A 62 -5.10 -1.46 8.35
C ALA A 62 -5.55 -1.88 6.95
N ASP A 63 -6.41 -2.90 6.84
CA ASP A 63 -7.06 -3.32 5.58
C ASP A 63 -7.98 -2.25 4.96
N ARG A 64 -8.44 -1.27 5.74
CA ARG A 64 -9.35 -0.20 5.29
C ARG A 64 -8.75 1.19 5.36
N ALA A 65 -7.53 1.33 5.89
CA ALA A 65 -6.88 2.60 6.06
C ALA A 65 -6.54 3.18 4.67
N VAL A 66 -6.92 4.44 4.46
CA VAL A 66 -6.53 5.22 3.29
C VAL A 66 -5.96 6.56 3.78
N PRO A 67 -4.90 7.09 3.15
CA PRO A 67 -4.33 8.37 3.57
C PRO A 67 -5.33 9.51 3.44
N ALA A 68 -5.15 10.58 4.22
CA ALA A 68 -6.05 11.71 4.22
C ALA A 68 -6.16 12.36 2.83
N GLY A 69 -7.40 12.55 2.37
CA GLY A 69 -7.68 13.31 1.16
C GLY A 69 -7.35 12.61 -0.16
N VAL A 70 -7.09 11.30 -0.16
CA VAL A 70 -6.89 10.56 -1.42
C VAL A 70 -8.11 10.64 -2.35
N ILE A 71 -7.84 10.67 -3.66
CA ILE A 71 -8.84 10.64 -4.73
C ILE A 71 -9.03 9.19 -5.20
N ASP A 72 -10.30 8.79 -5.37
CA ASP A 72 -10.72 7.45 -5.80
C ASP A 72 -10.08 6.31 -4.98
N ASP A 73 -9.74 6.59 -3.71
CA ASP A 73 -8.98 5.74 -2.80
C ASP A 73 -7.58 5.30 -3.29
N VAL A 74 -7.02 5.89 -4.36
CA VAL A 74 -5.76 5.40 -4.95
C VAL A 74 -4.76 6.48 -5.37
N ALA A 75 -5.12 7.76 -5.29
CA ALA A 75 -4.23 8.86 -5.67
C ALA A 75 -4.07 9.86 -4.53
N ILE A 76 -2.84 10.29 -4.28
CA ILE A 76 -2.55 11.43 -3.39
C ILE A 76 -2.58 12.72 -4.23
N PRO A 77 -3.52 13.64 -3.98
CA PRO A 77 -3.61 14.87 -4.77
C PRO A 77 -2.62 15.94 -4.28
N VAL A 78 -2.04 16.66 -5.23
CA VAL A 78 -1.22 17.86 -5.00
C VAL A 78 -1.73 18.99 -5.89
N GLY A 79 -2.01 20.14 -5.30
CA GLY A 79 -2.54 21.33 -5.98
C GLY A 79 -4.03 21.58 -5.74
N GLU A 80 -4.56 22.59 -6.39
CA GLU A 80 -5.95 23.01 -6.22
C GLU A 80 -6.91 21.94 -6.76
N LYS A 81 -7.97 21.65 -6.00
CA LYS A 81 -8.97 20.63 -6.37
C LYS A 81 -9.60 20.90 -7.73
N ASP A 82 -9.82 22.18 -8.05
CA ASP A 82 -10.54 22.65 -9.24
C ASP A 82 -9.58 23.15 -10.34
N ALA A 83 -8.29 22.80 -10.27
CA ALA A 83 -7.34 23.12 -11.32
C ALA A 83 -7.84 22.56 -12.68
N PRO A 84 -7.71 23.34 -13.78
CA PRO A 84 -8.32 22.99 -15.07
C PRO A 84 -7.65 21.80 -15.76
N VAL A 85 -6.45 21.42 -15.36
CA VAL A 85 -5.69 20.29 -15.93
C VAL A 85 -5.30 19.33 -14.82
N THR A 86 -5.45 18.02 -15.05
CA THR A 86 -5.01 16.97 -14.12
C THR A 86 -3.89 16.12 -14.74
N LEU A 87 -2.76 15.99 -14.05
CA LEU A 87 -1.72 15.01 -14.39
C LEU A 87 -1.76 13.86 -13.40
N LYS A 88 -1.99 12.63 -13.87
CA LYS A 88 -1.84 11.41 -13.07
C LYS A 88 -0.43 10.88 -13.27
N VAL A 89 0.30 10.68 -12.19
CA VAL A 89 1.67 10.17 -12.17
C VAL A 89 1.66 8.83 -11.45
N TYR A 90 2.01 7.77 -12.18
CA TYR A 90 2.22 6.44 -11.61
C TYR A 90 3.72 6.21 -11.50
N GLU A 91 4.22 6.09 -10.28
CA GLU A 91 5.64 6.07 -10.01
C GLU A 91 5.99 5.18 -8.82
N ASP A 92 7.21 4.66 -8.84
CA ASP A 92 7.76 3.84 -7.77
C ASP A 92 9.01 4.56 -7.24
N PHE A 93 9.09 4.76 -5.93
CA PHE A 93 10.18 5.50 -5.28
C PHE A 93 11.56 4.84 -5.48
N ARG A 94 11.63 3.58 -5.90
CA ARG A 94 12.90 2.90 -6.26
C ARG A 94 13.24 2.98 -7.74
N CYS A 95 12.33 3.47 -8.59
CA CYS A 95 12.50 3.45 -10.04
C CYS A 95 13.44 4.57 -10.52
N PRO A 96 14.57 4.25 -11.18
CA PRO A 96 15.51 5.25 -11.70
C PRO A 96 14.93 6.15 -12.79
N ALA A 97 13.98 5.65 -13.58
CA ALA A 97 13.27 6.46 -14.58
C ALA A 97 12.32 7.46 -13.93
N CYS A 98 11.70 7.12 -12.79
CA CYS A 98 10.88 8.06 -12.02
C CYS A 98 11.75 9.16 -11.43
N LYS A 99 12.93 8.83 -10.89
CA LYS A 99 13.90 9.84 -10.42
C LYS A 99 14.28 10.81 -11.53
N GLN A 100 14.62 10.32 -12.72
CA GLN A 100 14.97 11.17 -13.86
C GLN A 100 13.80 12.09 -14.26
N PHE A 101 12.57 11.57 -14.24
CA PHE A 101 11.38 12.37 -14.50
C PHE A 101 11.21 13.48 -13.45
N GLU A 102 11.26 13.14 -12.16
CA GLU A 102 11.08 14.13 -11.09
C GLU A 102 12.22 15.16 -11.09
N GLU A 103 13.47 14.77 -11.32
CA GLU A 103 14.58 15.73 -11.47
C GLU A 103 14.38 16.70 -12.64
N ALA A 104 13.84 16.22 -13.76
CA ALA A 104 13.63 17.04 -14.96
C ALA A 104 12.37 17.94 -14.87
N TYR A 105 11.29 17.44 -14.27
CA TYR A 105 9.97 18.09 -14.33
C TYR A 105 9.52 18.75 -13.03
N ASN A 106 10.15 18.48 -11.88
CA ASN A 106 9.71 19.00 -10.57
C ASN A 106 9.51 20.52 -10.58
N THR A 107 10.50 21.30 -11.05
CA THR A 107 10.40 22.77 -11.08
C THR A 107 9.17 23.25 -11.87
N THR A 108 8.91 22.64 -13.02
CA THR A 108 7.80 23.00 -13.90
C THR A 108 6.45 22.58 -13.32
N ILE A 109 6.36 21.36 -12.79
CA ILE A 109 5.15 20.85 -12.13
C ILE A 109 4.80 21.72 -10.92
N THR A 110 5.77 21.97 -10.04
CA THR A 110 5.59 22.83 -8.85
C THR A 110 5.09 24.21 -9.25
N LYS A 111 5.72 24.85 -10.24
CA LYS A 111 5.28 26.15 -10.76
C LYS A 111 3.83 26.12 -11.28
N LEU A 112 3.42 25.09 -12.01
CA LEU A 112 2.07 24.99 -12.56
C LEU A 112 1.01 24.70 -11.48
N VAL A 113 1.38 23.91 -10.48
CA VAL A 113 0.56 23.65 -9.29
C VAL A 113 0.35 24.94 -8.49
N GLU A 114 1.41 25.69 -8.21
CA GLU A 114 1.34 26.97 -7.48
C GLU A 114 0.53 28.03 -8.24
N GLN A 115 0.50 27.97 -9.56
CA GLN A 115 -0.34 28.83 -10.40
C GLN A 115 -1.82 28.40 -10.44
N GLY A 116 -2.20 27.31 -9.77
CA GLY A 116 -3.56 26.76 -9.80
C GLY A 116 -3.96 26.16 -11.14
N LYS A 117 -3.01 25.94 -12.06
CA LYS A 117 -3.28 25.43 -13.41
C LYS A 117 -3.27 23.92 -13.51
N LEU A 118 -2.51 23.28 -12.63
CA LEU A 118 -2.31 21.85 -12.62
C LEU A 118 -2.66 21.27 -11.25
N ARG A 119 -3.42 20.20 -11.24
CA ARG A 119 -3.50 19.26 -10.12
C ARG A 119 -2.74 17.99 -10.51
N VAL A 120 -1.94 17.48 -9.60
CA VAL A 120 -1.24 16.20 -9.79
C VAL A 120 -1.88 15.15 -8.90
N GLU A 121 -2.13 13.98 -9.46
CA GLU A 121 -2.65 12.80 -8.78
C GLU A 121 -1.55 11.73 -8.76
N TYR A 122 -0.91 11.57 -7.61
CA TYR A 122 0.19 10.64 -7.42
C TYR A 122 -0.33 9.25 -7.06
N HIS A 123 -0.11 8.29 -7.94
CA HIS A 123 -0.39 6.88 -7.74
C HIS A 123 0.91 6.16 -7.39
N VAL A 124 1.13 5.96 -6.09
CA VAL A 124 2.35 5.35 -5.58
C VAL A 124 2.34 3.85 -5.87
N ALA A 125 3.13 3.45 -6.86
CA ALA A 125 3.31 2.08 -7.30
C ALA A 125 4.39 1.36 -6.46
N THR A 126 4.35 0.03 -6.52
CA THR A 126 5.33 -0.84 -5.85
C THR A 126 5.78 -1.96 -6.80
N ILE A 127 5.99 -1.61 -8.07
CA ILE A 127 6.33 -2.55 -9.15
C ILE A 127 7.64 -3.26 -8.86
N ILE A 128 8.65 -2.55 -8.33
CA ILE A 128 9.97 -3.15 -8.12
C ILE A 128 9.89 -4.26 -7.06
N ASP A 129 9.18 -4.02 -5.96
CA ASP A 129 8.93 -5.06 -4.94
C ASP A 129 8.03 -6.21 -5.43
N ALA A 130 7.27 -6.02 -6.52
CA ALA A 130 6.50 -7.09 -7.14
C ALA A 130 7.38 -7.98 -8.05
N ASN A 131 8.42 -7.39 -8.64
CA ASN A 131 9.31 -8.07 -9.61
C ASN A 131 10.59 -8.62 -8.99
N VAL A 132 11.03 -8.07 -7.85
CA VAL A 132 12.24 -8.50 -7.13
C VAL A 132 11.83 -9.21 -5.83
N PRO A 133 12.06 -10.54 -5.72
CA PRO A 133 11.69 -11.28 -4.52
C PRO A 133 12.44 -10.80 -3.28
N ASN A 134 11.77 -10.85 -2.13
CA ASN A 134 12.33 -10.52 -0.80
C ASN A 134 12.78 -9.05 -0.65
N THR A 135 12.19 -8.13 -1.41
CA THR A 135 12.40 -6.68 -1.21
C THR A 135 11.13 -5.98 -0.75
N SER A 136 11.30 -4.82 -0.10
CA SER A 136 10.18 -4.04 0.45
C SER A 136 10.34 -2.53 0.36
N GLY A 137 11.45 -2.04 -0.20
CA GLY A 137 11.79 -0.63 -0.19
C GLY A 137 10.79 0.25 -0.93
N SER A 138 10.12 -0.23 -1.99
CA SER A 138 9.06 0.54 -2.66
C SER A 138 7.85 0.70 -1.74
N LYS A 139 7.44 -0.38 -1.06
CA LYS A 139 6.33 -0.36 -0.09
C LYS A 139 6.66 0.49 1.13
N VAL A 140 7.88 0.40 1.65
CA VAL A 140 8.33 1.19 2.81
C VAL A 140 8.34 2.68 2.48
N ALA A 141 8.95 3.07 1.35
CA ALA A 141 8.98 4.45 0.91
C ALA A 141 7.57 4.97 0.57
N GLY A 142 6.76 4.17 -0.12
CA GLY A 142 5.38 4.52 -0.43
C GLY A 142 4.52 4.69 0.82
N ASN A 143 4.73 3.84 1.85
CA ASN A 143 4.02 3.96 3.11
C ASN A 143 4.41 5.25 3.83
N ALA A 144 5.70 5.57 3.88
CA ALA A 144 6.17 6.80 4.50
C ALA A 144 5.69 8.05 3.75
N ALA A 145 5.63 8.03 2.43
CA ALA A 145 5.01 9.10 1.64
C ALA A 145 3.52 9.27 1.97
N ALA A 146 2.78 8.17 2.06
CA ALA A 146 1.38 8.17 2.50
C ALA A 146 1.19 8.68 3.94
N CYS A 147 2.09 8.34 4.87
CA CYS A 147 2.09 8.92 6.22
C CYS A 147 2.38 10.43 6.19
N ALA A 148 3.28 10.89 5.32
CA ALA A 148 3.56 12.30 5.15
C ALA A 148 2.36 13.07 4.56
N GLN A 149 1.48 12.40 3.81
CA GLN A 149 0.22 12.98 3.35
C GLN A 149 -0.70 13.34 4.53
N ASP A 150 -0.81 12.49 5.55
CA ASP A 150 -1.61 12.80 6.75
C ASP A 150 -1.07 14.01 7.51
N ALA A 151 0.24 14.23 7.46
CA ALA A 151 0.91 15.41 8.02
C ALA A 151 0.83 16.65 7.11
N GLY A 152 0.25 16.54 5.91
CA GLY A 152 0.20 17.62 4.91
C GLY A 152 1.57 17.94 4.31
N LYS A 153 2.52 17.00 4.35
CA LYS A 153 3.91 17.13 3.93
C LYS A 153 4.31 16.18 2.80
N PHE A 154 3.33 15.57 2.12
CA PHE A 154 3.57 14.60 1.06
C PHE A 154 4.54 15.11 0.01
N ARG A 155 4.27 16.28 -0.61
CA ARG A 155 5.09 16.78 -1.73
C ARG A 155 6.54 17.02 -1.33
N GLN A 156 6.77 17.61 -0.17
CA GLN A 156 8.14 17.86 0.32
C GLN A 156 8.87 16.56 0.59
N PHE A 157 8.21 15.58 1.21
CA PHE A 157 8.84 14.31 1.51
C PHE A 157 9.05 13.44 0.28
N HIS A 158 8.11 13.44 -0.66
CA HIS A 158 8.24 12.86 -1.99
C HIS A 158 9.52 13.35 -2.70
N ASP A 159 9.78 14.67 -2.68
CA ASP A 159 10.98 15.24 -3.30
C ASP A 159 12.26 14.78 -2.58
N VAL A 160 12.23 14.68 -1.25
CA VAL A 160 13.34 14.14 -0.46
C VAL A 160 13.61 12.66 -0.80
N LEU A 161 12.57 11.85 -0.99
CA LEU A 161 12.71 10.44 -1.34
C LEU A 161 13.41 10.27 -2.69
N PHE A 162 12.99 10.99 -3.74
CA PHE A 162 13.63 10.88 -5.06
C PHE A 162 15.04 11.45 -5.08
N LYS A 163 15.29 12.56 -4.37
CA LYS A 163 16.64 13.13 -4.20
C LYS A 163 17.61 12.13 -3.56
N ASN A 164 17.11 11.34 -2.61
CA ASN A 164 17.89 10.36 -1.85
C ASN A 164 17.61 8.91 -2.28
N GLN A 165 17.10 8.68 -3.50
CA GLN A 165 16.81 7.35 -4.01
C GLN A 165 18.10 6.51 -4.06
N PRO A 166 18.15 5.35 -3.38
CA PRO A 166 19.28 4.44 -3.44
C PRO A 166 19.36 3.76 -4.81
N PRO A 167 20.50 3.14 -5.16
CA PRO A 167 20.57 2.25 -6.33
C PRO A 167 19.44 1.22 -6.30
N GLU A 168 18.79 0.98 -7.45
CA GLU A 168 17.60 0.12 -7.56
C GLU A 168 17.86 -1.31 -7.07
N ASP A 169 19.07 -1.82 -7.28
CA ASP A 169 19.53 -3.15 -6.87
C ASP A 169 19.77 -3.28 -5.36
N GLN A 170 19.66 -2.19 -4.61
CA GLN A 170 19.84 -2.15 -3.16
C GLN A 170 18.53 -1.78 -2.46
N ASP A 171 18.01 -2.71 -1.66
CA ASP A 171 16.77 -2.51 -0.89
C ASP A 171 16.99 -1.67 0.38
N LEU A 172 17.47 -0.43 0.23
CA LEU A 172 17.93 0.43 1.34
C LEU A 172 16.87 1.36 1.93
N PHE A 173 15.68 1.42 1.33
CA PHE A 173 14.56 2.13 1.95
C PHE A 173 13.95 1.28 3.07
N THR A 174 14.44 1.52 4.29
CA THR A 174 13.93 0.94 5.54
C THR A 174 13.17 1.99 6.35
N ASN A 175 12.37 1.58 7.35
CA ASN A 175 11.69 2.52 8.25
C ASN A 175 12.67 3.52 8.90
N ASP A 176 13.83 3.04 9.35
CA ASP A 176 14.88 3.90 9.94
C ASP A 176 15.42 4.92 8.94
N GLN A 177 15.57 4.50 7.67
CA GLN A 177 15.96 5.41 6.61
C GLN A 177 14.86 6.44 6.33
N MET A 178 13.58 6.05 6.35
CA MET A 178 12.46 6.99 6.21
C MET A 178 12.45 8.03 7.32
N MET A 179 12.68 7.62 8.57
CA MET A 179 12.80 8.55 9.71
C MET A 179 14.03 9.45 9.61
N THR A 180 15.12 8.96 9.02
CA THR A 180 16.31 9.76 8.77
C THR A 180 16.05 10.82 7.71
N LEU A 181 15.44 10.44 6.59
CA LEU A 181 15.09 11.33 5.49
C LEU A 181 14.01 12.35 5.89
N ALA A 182 13.08 11.98 6.77
CA ALA A 182 12.03 12.89 7.25
C ALA A 182 12.59 14.14 7.95
N LYS A 183 13.86 14.11 8.41
CA LYS A 183 14.54 15.27 9.02
C LYS A 183 14.82 16.39 8.01
N ASP A 184 14.81 16.08 6.72
CA ASP A 184 14.95 17.08 5.65
C ASP A 184 13.64 17.83 5.36
N VAL A 185 12.53 17.44 6.03
CA VAL A 185 11.23 18.12 5.93
C VAL A 185 10.85 18.72 7.27
N ASP A 186 10.68 20.04 7.28
CA ASP A 186 10.37 20.80 8.48
C ASP A 186 9.14 20.28 9.24
N GLY A 187 9.37 19.88 10.49
CA GLY A 187 8.39 19.35 11.43
C GLY A 187 7.95 17.91 11.21
N LEU A 188 8.38 17.22 10.14
CA LEU A 188 7.88 15.88 9.83
C LEU A 188 8.46 14.80 10.75
N ALA A 189 9.77 14.84 11.01
CA ALA A 189 10.44 13.87 11.88
C ALA A 189 10.05 14.00 13.36
N ASP A 190 9.53 15.16 13.78
CA ASP A 190 9.08 15.42 15.15
C ASP A 190 7.60 15.05 15.37
N ASP A 191 6.87 14.70 14.30
CA ASP A 191 5.47 14.28 14.38
C ASP A 191 5.36 12.81 14.81
N SER A 192 4.97 12.59 16.06
CA SER A 192 4.74 11.25 16.63
C SER A 192 3.68 10.42 15.87
N ASN A 193 2.72 11.04 15.17
CA ASN A 193 1.77 10.31 14.34
C ASN A 193 2.43 9.80 13.07
N PHE A 194 3.29 10.62 12.44
CA PHE A 194 4.09 10.20 11.29
C PHE A 194 5.02 9.04 11.67
N GLU A 195 5.78 9.17 12.76
CA GLU A 195 6.67 8.12 13.24
C GLU A 195 5.92 6.80 13.45
N ARG A 196 4.80 6.83 14.19
CA ARG A 196 3.97 5.64 14.41
C ARG A 196 3.42 5.07 13.10
N CYS A 197 2.96 5.93 12.19
CA CYS A 197 2.43 5.50 10.90
C CYS A 197 3.48 4.77 10.04
N VAL A 198 4.72 5.28 10.03
CA VAL A 198 5.85 4.65 9.34
C VAL A 198 6.19 3.31 9.98
N GLN A 199 6.33 3.26 11.31
CA GLN A 199 6.73 2.06 12.03
C GLN A 199 5.68 0.94 11.94
N ASP A 200 4.40 1.30 12.03
CA ASP A 200 3.28 0.35 11.94
C ASP A 200 2.97 -0.06 10.48
N GLN A 201 3.62 0.55 9.49
CA GLN A 201 3.37 0.30 8.06
C GLN A 201 1.88 0.42 7.66
N GLN A 202 1.21 1.45 8.19
CA GLN A 202 -0.25 1.58 8.17
C GLN A 202 -0.90 1.53 6.78
N TYR A 203 -0.19 1.94 5.74
CA TYR A 203 -0.69 2.08 4.37
C TYR A 203 -0.16 1.01 3.40
N VAL A 204 0.53 -0.04 3.88
CA VAL A 204 1.01 -1.11 2.98
C VAL A 204 -0.13 -1.83 2.26
N ASN A 205 -1.29 -2.02 2.90
CA ASN A 205 -2.45 -2.62 2.25
C ASN A 205 -3.11 -1.68 1.24
N TRP A 206 -3.12 -0.37 1.53
CA TRP A 206 -3.54 0.65 0.57
C TRP A 206 -2.64 0.63 -0.68
N LEU A 207 -1.31 0.55 -0.52
CA LEU A 207 -0.38 0.44 -1.65
C LEU A 207 -0.64 -0.79 -2.53
N LYS A 208 -1.01 -1.93 -1.94
CA LYS A 208 -1.42 -3.11 -2.72
C LYS A 208 -2.66 -2.83 -3.56
N LYS A 209 -3.64 -2.07 -3.03
CA LYS A 209 -4.82 -1.62 -3.79
C LYS A 209 -4.40 -0.68 -4.92
N VAL A 210 -3.54 0.30 -4.65
CA VAL A 210 -3.01 1.22 -5.67
C VAL A 210 -2.33 0.44 -6.81
N GLN A 211 -1.46 -0.51 -6.48
CA GLN A 211 -0.81 -1.37 -7.46
C GLN A 211 -1.82 -2.21 -8.26
N SER A 212 -2.81 -2.81 -7.60
CA SER A 212 -3.84 -3.61 -8.27
C SER A 212 -4.69 -2.78 -9.26
N GLU A 213 -5.04 -1.54 -8.90
CA GLU A 213 -5.76 -0.63 -9.79
C GLU A 213 -4.86 -0.16 -10.96
N PHE A 214 -3.58 0.06 -10.69
CA PHE A 214 -2.60 0.38 -11.73
C PHE A 214 -2.46 -0.78 -12.74
N ASP A 215 -2.33 -2.01 -12.24
CA ASP A 215 -2.29 -3.22 -13.08
C ASP A 215 -3.57 -3.35 -13.91
N THR A 216 -4.74 -3.14 -13.29
CA THR A 216 -6.04 -3.22 -13.97
C THR A 216 -6.17 -2.18 -15.07
N ARG A 217 -5.84 -0.91 -14.77
CA ARG A 217 -5.91 0.21 -15.72
C ARG A 217 -5.12 -0.06 -16.99
N PHE A 218 -3.92 -0.64 -16.86
CA PHE A 218 -3.05 -0.89 -18.00
C PHE A 218 -3.03 -2.36 -18.45
N GLN A 219 -4.03 -3.15 -18.03
CA GLN A 219 -4.20 -4.55 -18.44
C GLN A 219 -2.94 -5.40 -18.18
N GLY A 220 -2.30 -5.17 -17.04
CA GLY A 220 -1.06 -5.81 -16.60
C GLY A 220 0.21 -5.32 -17.31
N ARG A 221 0.11 -4.40 -18.28
CA ARG A 221 1.27 -3.81 -18.98
C ARG A 221 1.71 -2.53 -18.28
N VAL A 222 2.14 -2.66 -17.03
CA VAL A 222 2.55 -1.52 -16.19
C VAL A 222 4.05 -1.24 -16.31
N ALA A 223 4.40 0.04 -16.29
CA ALA A 223 5.77 0.54 -16.21
C ALA A 223 5.76 1.90 -15.54
N THR A 224 6.84 2.23 -14.83
CA THR A 224 6.98 3.52 -14.14
C THR A 224 8.15 4.33 -14.73
N PRO A 225 8.01 5.65 -14.92
CA PRO A 225 6.79 6.40 -14.72
C PRO A 225 5.76 6.10 -15.84
N SER A 226 4.48 6.06 -15.47
CA SER A 226 3.38 6.24 -16.43
C SER A 226 2.69 7.56 -16.17
N LEU A 227 2.41 8.32 -17.22
CA LEU A 227 1.89 9.69 -17.12
C LEU A 227 0.60 9.80 -17.93
N VAL A 228 -0.45 10.32 -17.32
CA VAL A 228 -1.74 10.56 -17.99
C VAL A 228 -2.14 12.02 -17.77
N LEU A 229 -2.35 12.77 -18.85
CA LEU A 229 -2.78 14.18 -18.76
C LEU A 229 -4.26 14.29 -19.19
N ASP A 230 -5.09 14.68 -18.24
CA ASP A 230 -6.56 14.65 -18.23
C ASP A 230 -7.11 13.23 -18.39
N ASP A 231 -6.90 12.59 -19.54
CA ASP A 231 -7.19 11.17 -19.80
C ASP A 231 -6.30 10.57 -20.90
N GLU A 232 -5.37 11.36 -21.44
CA GLU A 232 -4.47 10.96 -22.52
C GLU A 232 -3.16 10.42 -21.95
N VAL A 233 -2.80 9.19 -22.32
CA VAL A 233 -1.55 8.56 -21.90
C VAL A 233 -0.38 9.23 -22.61
N MET A 234 0.48 9.86 -21.83
CA MET A 234 1.65 10.59 -22.33
C MET A 234 2.90 9.72 -22.37
N MET A 235 3.04 8.80 -21.40
CA MET A 235 4.20 7.93 -21.26
C MET A 235 3.77 6.67 -20.50
N GLY A 236 4.41 5.54 -20.82
CA GLY A 236 4.22 4.29 -20.10
C GLY A 236 2.93 3.54 -20.46
N GLY A 237 2.66 2.45 -19.74
CA GLY A 237 1.50 1.61 -20.01
C GLY A 237 1.56 0.93 -21.38
N GLN A 238 0.51 1.15 -22.19
CA GLN A 238 0.41 0.64 -23.58
C GLN A 238 1.01 1.58 -24.63
N GLN A 239 1.44 2.78 -24.24
CA GLN A 239 1.94 3.79 -25.17
C GLN A 239 3.37 3.45 -25.62
N GLN A 240 3.62 3.50 -26.94
CA GLN A 240 4.97 3.38 -27.47
C GLN A 240 5.66 4.76 -27.45
N GLY A 241 6.64 4.91 -26.57
CA GLY A 241 7.46 6.12 -26.48
C GLY A 241 6.86 7.22 -25.63
N ILE A 242 7.33 8.45 -25.87
CA ILE A 242 6.98 9.65 -25.12
C ILE A 242 6.13 10.55 -26.01
N ALA A 243 4.91 10.89 -25.57
CA ALA A 243 4.05 11.81 -26.28
C ALA A 243 4.66 13.23 -26.30
N PRO A 244 4.40 14.04 -27.34
CA PRO A 244 5.02 15.36 -27.48
C PRO A 244 4.92 16.29 -26.26
N PRO A 245 3.81 16.33 -25.48
CA PRO A 245 3.76 17.13 -24.26
C PRO A 245 4.82 16.76 -23.22
N MET A 246 5.29 15.51 -23.20
CA MET A 246 6.31 15.02 -22.26
C MET A 246 7.72 14.96 -22.90
N ALA A 247 7.92 15.58 -24.06
CA ALA A 247 9.23 15.63 -24.71
C ALA A 247 10.22 16.56 -23.98
N SER A 248 9.73 17.64 -23.35
CA SER A 248 10.53 18.52 -22.49
C SER A 248 9.65 19.25 -21.46
N PRO A 249 10.23 19.78 -20.37
CA PRO A 249 9.50 20.60 -19.40
C PRO A 249 8.79 21.80 -20.03
N GLU A 250 9.39 22.45 -21.02
CA GLU A 250 8.80 23.61 -21.71
C GLU A 250 7.60 23.20 -22.58
N ALA A 251 7.68 22.05 -23.27
CA ALA A 251 6.57 21.51 -24.04
C ALA A 251 5.39 21.13 -23.14
N PHE A 252 5.68 20.57 -21.97
CA PHE A 252 4.69 20.25 -20.95
C PHE A 252 4.03 21.53 -20.42
N GLU A 253 4.83 22.52 -20.02
CA GLU A 253 4.32 23.80 -19.51
C GLU A 253 3.42 24.50 -20.53
N LYS A 254 3.84 24.54 -21.80
CA LYS A 254 3.04 25.09 -22.89
C LYS A 254 1.70 24.36 -23.01
N THR A 255 1.71 23.03 -23.01
CA THR A 255 0.50 22.22 -23.13
C THR A 255 -0.49 22.48 -21.99
N VAL A 256 0.00 22.53 -20.75
CA VAL A 256 -0.84 22.83 -19.58
C VAL A 256 -1.41 24.25 -19.66
N ASN A 257 -0.60 25.24 -20.05
CA ASN A 257 -1.07 26.62 -20.23
C ASN A 257 -2.15 26.74 -21.33
N ASP A 258 -1.98 26.04 -22.45
CA ASP A 258 -2.95 26.04 -23.55
C ASP A 258 -4.28 25.40 -23.10
N ARG A 259 -4.23 24.24 -22.42
CA ARG A 259 -5.42 23.56 -21.90
C ARG A 259 -6.13 24.39 -20.82
N ALA A 260 -5.38 24.97 -19.89
CA ALA A 260 -5.92 25.83 -18.83
C ALA A 260 -6.62 27.08 -19.40
N SER A 261 -6.13 27.63 -20.51
CA SER A 261 -6.72 28.80 -21.17
C SER A 261 -7.93 28.45 -22.05
N GLY A 262 -8.01 27.22 -22.55
CA GLY A 262 -9.09 26.72 -23.42
C GLY A 262 -10.33 26.18 -22.69
N GLY A 263 -10.29 26.10 -21.36
CA GLY A 263 -11.27 25.43 -20.49
C GLY A 263 -12.69 26.01 -20.40
N ASN A 264 -13.19 26.71 -21.43
CA ASN A 264 -14.62 27.01 -21.58
C ASN A 264 -15.32 26.10 -22.61
N GLY A 265 -14.71 24.96 -22.99
CA GLY A 265 -15.21 24.09 -24.06
C GLY A 265 -15.11 22.60 -23.75
N LYS A 266 -16.24 22.04 -23.27
CA LYS A 266 -16.67 20.64 -23.44
C LYS A 266 -15.84 19.54 -22.76
N LYS A 267 -16.25 19.19 -21.53
CA LYS A 267 -16.01 17.86 -20.93
C LYS A 267 -16.66 16.78 -21.84
N PRO A 268 -15.93 15.78 -22.37
CA PRO A 268 -16.57 14.68 -23.08
C PRO A 268 -17.29 13.80 -22.05
N SER A 269 -18.60 13.63 -22.24
CA SER A 269 -19.41 12.67 -21.52
C SER A 269 -19.02 11.26 -21.94
N SER A 270 -18.74 10.40 -20.97
CA SER A 270 -18.67 8.95 -21.16
C SER A 270 -20.07 8.43 -21.48
N ASP A 271 -20.34 8.10 -22.75
CA ASP A 271 -21.39 7.17 -23.15
C ASP A 271 -21.25 6.87 -24.65
N ALA A 272 -20.65 5.72 -24.97
CA ALA A 272 -20.88 5.00 -26.22
C ALA A 272 -20.23 3.61 -26.15
N THR A 273 -21.01 2.61 -25.74
CA THR A 273 -20.80 1.22 -26.15
C THR A 273 -21.16 1.10 -27.63
N PRO A 274 -20.34 0.47 -28.49
CA PRO A 274 -20.81 -0.02 -29.78
C PRO A 274 -21.03 -1.54 -29.71
N SER A 275 -22.30 -1.92 -29.65
CA SER A 275 -22.80 -3.18 -30.20
C SER A 275 -22.87 -3.06 -31.72
N GLY A 276 -22.53 -4.14 -32.44
CA GLY A 276 -22.66 -4.16 -33.90
C GLY A 276 -22.19 -5.47 -34.53
N GLU A 277 -23.08 -6.46 -34.58
CA GLU A 277 -23.09 -7.53 -35.59
C GLU A 277 -23.47 -6.95 -36.97
N GLY A 278 -22.96 -7.52 -38.06
CA GLY A 278 -23.37 -7.17 -39.42
C GLY A 278 -22.73 -8.06 -40.49
N GLU A 279 -23.55 -8.90 -41.09
CA GLU A 279 -23.29 -9.82 -42.22
C GLU A 279 -22.74 -9.12 -43.48
N GLU A 280 -21.84 -9.81 -44.21
CA GLU A 280 -21.57 -9.53 -45.62
C GLU A 280 -21.89 -10.76 -46.47
N GLY A 281 -22.79 -10.58 -47.43
CA GLY A 281 -23.10 -11.54 -48.47
C GLY A 281 -23.43 -10.84 -49.78
N SER A 282 -22.87 -11.39 -50.87
CA SER A 282 -23.26 -11.21 -52.28
C SER A 282 -22.96 -9.84 -52.91
N GLY A 283 -22.30 -9.73 -54.07
CA GLY A 283 -21.97 -10.69 -55.11
C GLY A 283 -21.50 -9.94 -56.36
N SER A 284 -20.76 -10.61 -57.25
CA SER A 284 -20.39 -10.09 -58.56
C SER A 284 -20.39 -11.25 -59.57
N PRO A 285 -21.07 -11.15 -60.73
CA PRO A 285 -21.05 -12.20 -61.73
C PRO A 285 -20.28 -11.84 -63.01
N SER A 286 -20.06 -12.91 -63.79
CA SER A 286 -19.81 -12.96 -65.24
C SER A 286 -18.33 -12.89 -65.67
N GLY A 287 -17.75 -13.86 -66.36
CA GLY A 287 -18.27 -15.09 -66.95
C GLY A 287 -17.36 -15.55 -68.11
N ALA A 288 -17.16 -16.88 -68.20
CA ALA A 288 -16.84 -17.72 -69.38
C ALA A 288 -15.60 -17.36 -70.23
N ALA A 289 -14.85 -18.26 -70.87
CA ALA A 289 -14.68 -19.72 -71.01
C ALA A 289 -13.28 -19.87 -71.69
N THR A 290 -12.54 -20.97 -71.62
CA THR A 290 -12.70 -22.17 -72.47
C THR A 290 -11.77 -23.31 -72.02
N SER A 291 -12.26 -24.53 -72.28
CA SER A 291 -11.64 -25.87 -72.35
C SER A 291 -10.14 -25.92 -72.69
N SER A 292 -9.35 -26.92 -72.28
CA SER A 292 -9.46 -28.36 -72.57
C SER A 292 -8.36 -29.08 -71.76
N GLY A 293 -8.59 -30.21 -71.09
CA GLY A 293 -8.52 -31.52 -71.74
C GLY A 293 -7.40 -32.39 -71.13
N LYS A 294 -7.78 -33.22 -70.15
CA LYS A 294 -7.36 -34.62 -69.91
C LYS A 294 -5.88 -34.99 -70.12
N SER A 295 -5.18 -35.32 -69.04
CA SER A 295 -4.82 -36.71 -68.71
C SER A 295 -4.34 -36.83 -67.27
#